data_AF-A0A9P7DWH6-F1
#
_entry.id   AF-A0A9P7DWH6-F1
#
_cell.length_a   1.000
_cell.length_b   1.000
_cell.length_c   1.000
_cell.angle_alpha   90.00
_cell.angle_beta   90.00
_cell.angle_gamma   90.00
#
_symmetry.space_group_name_H-M   'P 1'
#
loop_
_entity.id
_entity.type
_entity.pdbx_description
1 polymer ?
#
loop_
_entity_poly.entity_id
_entity_poly.type
_entity_poly.pdbx_seq_one_letter_code
_entity_poly.pdbx_strand_id
1 'polypeptide(L)'
;MPTKDNLPTCTVDNDVIANIRQTIVKFLQRCGLQYTPVMIDQTLHTKCCQEAINRGFPMSDGDYSIRPYMHIGVAMSTIAYGHLTDCTTKMWICLFTAVGICIDDTLNRGQKMDDVYRFNERFSNCQAQGDPVLNAWDVLLREAPRHYSPLVSNLIITSALDFVSGLLLEYETKDMGVSKEAPLYPEYSRLLSGLAHGFGFFVFPSTVPLQEYIQCMPDLMFFLNHTNDIISYYKEEIEGDTTNYLSLVAASRGSTKQDALYEVISKTVQAHHNILKCLEPHPEAYEAYAKCCHGYINFHTALRRYKLKDILSEGSSL
;
A
#
# COMPACT_ATOMS: atom_id res chain seq x y z
N MET A 1 -2.76 0.82 45.02
CA MET A 1 -2.99 2.14 44.41
C MET A 1 -2.03 2.28 43.22
N PRO A 2 -2.50 2.52 41.99
CA PRO A 2 -3.75 2.10 41.34
C PRO A 2 -3.54 0.87 40.43
N THR A 3 -4.64 0.18 40.18
CA THR A 3 -4.83 -0.99 39.33
C THR A 3 -4.61 -0.64 37.85
N LYS A 4 -4.01 -1.57 37.09
CA LYS A 4 -4.02 -1.54 35.62
C LYS A 4 -5.46 -1.49 35.16
N ASP A 5 -5.83 -0.37 34.55
CA ASP A 5 -7.09 -0.22 33.84
C ASP A 5 -7.17 -1.31 32.76
N ASN A 6 -8.16 -2.18 32.93
CA ASN A 6 -8.73 -2.93 31.82
C ASN A 6 -9.38 -1.90 30.90
N LEU A 7 -8.64 -1.44 29.88
CA LEU A 7 -9.30 -0.80 28.74
C LEU A 7 -10.31 -1.80 28.18
N PRO A 8 -11.56 -1.40 27.93
CA PRO A 8 -12.51 -2.26 27.27
C PRO A 8 -11.98 -2.54 25.87
N THR A 9 -11.57 -3.78 25.60
CA THR A 9 -11.47 -4.28 24.23
C THR A 9 -12.82 -4.04 23.58
N CYS A 10 -12.87 -3.12 22.63
CA CYS A 10 -14.06 -2.83 21.85
C CYS A 10 -14.39 -4.11 21.07
N THR A 11 -15.22 -4.98 21.63
CA THR A 11 -15.71 -6.15 20.94
C THR A 11 -16.71 -5.64 19.90
N VAL A 12 -16.21 -5.43 18.67
CA VAL A 12 -17.06 -5.15 17.52
C VAL A 12 -18.10 -6.26 17.44
N ASP A 13 -19.35 -5.87 17.23
CA ASP A 13 -20.48 -6.80 17.13
C ASP A 13 -20.18 -7.89 16.08
N ASN A 14 -20.45 -9.15 16.44
CA ASN A 14 -20.23 -10.29 15.55
C ASN A 14 -21.01 -10.16 14.23
N ASP A 15 -22.19 -9.52 14.26
CA ASP A 15 -22.99 -9.29 13.06
C ASP A 15 -22.33 -8.25 12.13
N VAL A 16 -21.71 -7.22 12.71
CA VAL A 16 -20.92 -6.22 11.96
C VAL A 16 -19.71 -6.89 11.31
N ILE A 17 -19.01 -7.73 12.06
CA ILE A 17 -17.87 -8.50 11.56
C ILE A 17 -18.27 -9.42 10.40
N ALA A 18 -19.34 -10.20 10.56
CA ALA A 18 -19.84 -11.09 9.51
C ALA A 18 -20.21 -10.31 8.24
N ASN A 19 -20.84 -9.14 8.39
CA ASN A 19 -21.20 -8.26 7.28
C ASN A 19 -19.95 -7.70 6.55
N ILE A 20 -18.91 -7.28 7.28
CA ILE A 20 -17.65 -6.82 6.69
C ILE A 20 -17.03 -7.94 5.84
N ARG A 21 -16.97 -9.16 6.39
CA ARG A 21 -16.41 -10.32 5.68
C ARG A 21 -17.16 -10.59 4.37
N GLN A 22 -18.49 -10.66 4.43
CA GLN A 22 -19.32 -10.88 3.25
C GLN A 22 -19.16 -9.77 2.20
N THR A 23 -19.00 -8.52 2.66
CA THR A 23 -18.83 -7.36 1.79
C THR A 23 -17.51 -7.40 1.03
N ILE A 24 -16.41 -7.79 1.69
CA ILE A 24 -15.10 -8.00 1.05
C ILE A 24 -15.14 -9.15 0.04
N VAL A 25 -15.80 -10.27 0.37
CA VAL A 25 -15.97 -11.39 -0.57
C VAL A 25 -16.74 -10.96 -1.83
N LYS A 26 -17.83 -10.21 -1.67
CA LYS A 26 -18.61 -9.66 -2.79
C LYS A 26 -17.78 -8.70 -3.65
N PHE A 27 -16.91 -7.89 -3.05
CA PHE A 27 -15.97 -7.05 -3.79
C PHE A 27 -15.06 -7.87 -4.71
N LEU A 28 -14.42 -8.92 -4.18
CA LEU A 28 -13.54 -9.79 -4.98
C LEU A 28 -14.30 -10.47 -6.13
N GLN A 29 -15.50 -10.99 -5.85
CA GLN A 29 -16.37 -11.60 -6.86
C GLN A 29 -16.74 -10.61 -7.99
N ARG A 30 -17.08 -9.37 -7.63
CA ARG A 30 -17.42 -8.31 -8.61
C ARG A 30 -16.25 -7.90 -9.50
N CYS A 31 -15.01 -8.08 -9.04
CA CYS A 31 -13.81 -7.88 -9.85
C CYS A 31 -13.38 -9.15 -10.61
N GLY A 32 -14.08 -10.28 -10.44
CA GLY A 32 -13.63 -11.56 -11.00
C GLY A 32 -12.31 -12.06 -10.40
N LEU A 33 -11.92 -11.55 -9.23
CA LEU A 33 -10.66 -11.88 -8.58
C LEU A 33 -10.85 -13.05 -7.62
N GLN A 34 -9.92 -13.99 -7.67
CA GLN A 34 -9.92 -15.15 -6.78
C GLN A 34 -8.83 -15.05 -5.74
N TYR A 35 -9.15 -15.55 -4.56
CA TYR A 35 -8.20 -15.76 -3.48
C TYR A 35 -7.45 -17.07 -3.70
N THR A 36 -6.12 -17.03 -3.67
CA THR A 36 -5.29 -18.22 -3.56
C THR A 36 -4.34 -18.07 -2.36
N PRO A 37 -4.31 -19.01 -1.40
CA PRO A 37 -3.29 -18.99 -0.36
C PRO A 37 -1.91 -19.08 -0.99
N VAL A 38 -1.11 -18.02 -0.86
CA VAL A 38 0.29 -18.01 -1.31
C VAL A 38 1.22 -17.91 -0.11
N MET A 39 2.29 -18.68 -0.13
CA MET A 39 3.36 -18.62 0.86
C MET A 39 4.56 -17.87 0.29
N ILE A 40 5.20 -17.06 1.13
CA ILE A 40 6.43 -16.34 0.77
C ILE A 40 7.57 -17.36 0.63
N ASP A 41 8.28 -17.32 -0.49
CA ASP A 41 9.47 -18.14 -0.71
C ASP A 41 10.61 -17.72 0.24
N GLN A 42 10.97 -18.62 1.15
CA GLN A 42 12.00 -18.37 2.16
C GLN A 42 13.40 -18.21 1.58
N THR A 43 13.68 -18.85 0.43
CA THR A 43 14.94 -18.72 -0.30
C THR A 43 15.06 -17.31 -0.89
N LEU A 44 14.00 -16.82 -1.53
CA LEU A 44 13.95 -15.46 -2.05
C LEU A 44 14.00 -14.43 -0.91
N HIS A 45 13.31 -14.69 0.20
CA HIS A 45 13.40 -13.85 1.38
C HIS A 45 14.84 -13.70 1.88
N THR A 46 15.56 -14.82 2.03
CA THR A 46 16.97 -14.82 2.44
C THR A 46 17.85 -14.03 1.48
N LYS A 47 17.65 -14.19 0.17
CA LYS A 47 18.38 -13.44 -0.85
C LYS A 47 18.13 -11.93 -0.76
N CYS A 48 16.87 -11.51 -0.58
CA CYS A 48 16.52 -10.09 -0.47
C CYS A 48 17.10 -9.47 0.82
N CYS A 49 17.08 -10.20 1.94
CA CYS A 49 17.72 -9.76 3.17
C CYS A 49 19.24 -9.62 3.01
N GLN A 50 19.89 -10.56 2.32
CA GLN A 50 21.32 -10.48 2.06
C GLN A 50 21.66 -9.29 1.17
N GLU A 51 20.83 -9.01 0.15
CA GLU A 51 21.01 -7.83 -0.69
C GLU A 51 20.89 -6.52 0.11
N ALA A 52 19.90 -6.42 1.00
CA ALA A 52 19.77 -5.27 1.90
C ALA A 52 21.04 -5.06 2.75
N ILE A 53 21.61 -6.15 3.30
CA ILE A 53 22.88 -6.10 4.05
C ILE A 53 24.03 -5.63 3.15
N ASN A 54 24.15 -6.17 1.93
CA ASN A 54 25.20 -5.81 0.98
C ASN A 54 25.15 -4.33 0.59
N ARG A 55 23.94 -3.73 0.55
CA ARG A 55 23.72 -2.30 0.30
C ARG A 55 23.91 -1.41 1.52
N GLY A 56 24.22 -1.99 2.69
CA GLY A 56 24.38 -1.27 3.94
C GLY A 56 23.05 -0.78 4.55
N PHE A 57 21.92 -1.36 4.15
CA PHE A 57 20.62 -1.01 4.73
C PHE A 57 20.51 -1.57 6.16
N PRO A 58 19.78 -0.88 7.05
CA PRO A 58 19.76 -1.24 8.47
C PRO A 58 18.98 -2.54 8.70
N MET A 59 19.70 -3.65 8.83
CA MET A 59 19.16 -5.02 8.99
C MET A 59 19.42 -5.63 10.37
N SER A 60 20.19 -4.95 11.21
CA SER A 60 20.42 -5.30 12.62
C SER A 60 19.21 -4.92 13.46
N ASP A 61 19.04 -5.57 14.61
CA ASP A 61 17.96 -5.23 15.54
C ASP A 61 18.11 -3.79 16.06
N GLY A 62 16.99 -3.10 16.26
CA GLY A 62 16.93 -1.72 16.74
C GLY A 62 15.90 -0.86 16.00
N ASP A 63 15.78 0.40 16.40
CA ASP A 63 14.74 1.32 15.94
C ASP A 63 14.83 1.72 14.45
N TYR A 64 15.85 1.27 13.74
CA TYR A 64 16.05 1.51 12.31
C TYR A 64 15.98 0.23 11.49
N SER A 65 15.65 -0.91 12.09
CA SER A 65 15.68 -2.19 11.38
C SER A 65 14.58 -2.29 10.33
N ILE A 66 14.94 -2.49 9.06
CA ILE A 66 13.96 -2.82 8.00
C ILE A 66 13.64 -4.32 7.97
N ARG A 67 14.38 -5.15 8.73
CA ARG A 67 14.21 -6.62 8.75
C ARG A 67 12.75 -7.06 8.99
N PRO A 68 11.98 -6.47 9.93
CA PRO A 68 10.59 -6.85 10.15
C PRO A 68 9.70 -6.67 8.91
N TYR A 69 10.05 -5.77 7.99
CA TYR A 69 9.26 -5.43 6.81
C TYR A 69 9.71 -6.15 5.54
N MET A 70 10.85 -6.86 5.57
CA MET A 70 11.39 -7.55 4.40
C MET A 70 10.42 -8.59 3.83
N HIS A 71 9.67 -9.30 4.67
CA HIS A 71 8.66 -10.25 4.20
C HIS A 71 7.55 -9.57 3.37
N ILE A 72 7.21 -8.32 3.67
CA ILE A 72 6.24 -7.51 2.89
C ILE A 72 6.85 -7.17 1.53
N GLY A 73 8.09 -6.70 1.49
CA GLY A 73 8.78 -6.40 0.24
C GLY A 73 8.93 -7.62 -0.68
N VAL A 74 9.26 -8.79 -0.09
CA VAL A 74 9.38 -10.04 -0.84
C VAL A 74 8.02 -10.45 -1.39
N ALA A 75 6.96 -10.41 -0.58
CA ALA A 75 5.62 -10.70 -1.05
C ALA A 75 5.19 -9.74 -2.19
N MET A 76 5.47 -8.44 -2.05
CA MET A 76 5.12 -7.46 -3.07
C MET A 76 5.83 -7.75 -4.40
N SER A 77 7.15 -7.89 -4.38
CA SER A 77 7.95 -8.10 -5.60
C SER A 77 7.73 -9.46 -6.27
N THR A 78 7.44 -10.52 -5.50
CA THR A 78 7.36 -11.90 -6.03
C THR A 78 5.94 -12.38 -6.27
N ILE A 79 4.95 -11.84 -5.55
CA ILE A 79 3.55 -12.22 -5.65
C ILE A 79 2.77 -11.14 -6.41
N ALA A 80 2.77 -9.88 -5.94
CA ALA A 80 2.04 -8.80 -6.61
C ALA A 80 2.64 -8.45 -7.97
N TYR A 81 3.96 -8.32 -8.05
CA TYR A 81 4.71 -8.07 -9.29
C TYR A 81 5.39 -9.32 -9.83
N GLY A 82 4.81 -10.50 -9.56
CA GLY A 82 5.37 -11.79 -9.96
C GLY A 82 5.58 -11.93 -11.46
N HIS A 83 4.75 -11.25 -12.27
CA HIS A 83 4.81 -11.22 -13.74
C HIS A 83 6.00 -10.47 -14.31
N LEU A 84 6.63 -9.57 -13.55
CA LEU A 84 7.86 -8.93 -13.99
C LEU A 84 8.98 -9.96 -14.08
N THR A 85 9.78 -9.87 -15.14
CA THR A 85 10.87 -10.81 -15.45
C THR A 85 12.24 -10.29 -15.04
N ASP A 86 12.43 -8.97 -14.97
CA ASP A 86 13.71 -8.36 -14.59
C ASP A 86 13.98 -8.50 -13.07
N CYS A 87 14.91 -9.39 -12.72
CA CYS A 87 15.26 -9.67 -11.33
C CYS A 87 15.79 -8.45 -10.58
N THR A 88 16.51 -7.55 -11.25
CA THR A 88 17.10 -6.35 -10.63
C THR A 88 15.99 -5.39 -10.20
N THR A 89 14.99 -5.19 -11.05
CA THR A 89 13.81 -4.36 -10.79
C THR A 89 12.94 -4.97 -9.70
N LYS A 90 12.74 -6.29 -9.70
CA LYS A 90 12.01 -6.96 -8.59
C LYS A 90 12.71 -6.80 -7.26
N MET A 91 14.04 -6.93 -7.23
CA MET A 91 14.83 -6.70 -6.02
C MET A 91 14.70 -5.25 -5.54
N TRP A 92 14.76 -4.30 -6.46
CA TRP A 92 14.56 -2.88 -6.14
C TRP A 92 13.14 -2.62 -5.60
N ILE A 93 12.08 -3.15 -6.23
CA ILE A 93 10.69 -3.07 -5.72
C ILE A 93 10.58 -3.69 -4.33
N CYS A 94 11.25 -4.83 -4.08
CA CYS A 94 11.27 -5.48 -2.77
C CYS A 94 11.80 -4.54 -1.68
N LEU A 95 12.99 -3.96 -1.92
CA LEU A 95 13.64 -3.07 -0.97
C LEU A 95 12.88 -1.75 -0.81
N PHE A 96 12.41 -1.17 -1.91
CA PHE A 96 11.55 0.01 -1.93
C PHE A 96 10.31 -0.20 -1.07
N THR A 97 9.60 -1.30 -1.27
CA THR A 97 8.41 -1.62 -0.45
C THR A 97 8.77 -1.79 1.03
N ALA A 98 9.83 -2.54 1.35
CA ALA A 98 10.20 -2.80 2.75
C ALA A 98 10.62 -1.52 3.49
N VAL A 99 11.40 -0.66 2.84
CA VAL A 99 11.85 0.64 3.40
C VAL A 99 10.66 1.60 3.55
N GLY A 100 9.79 1.72 2.53
CA GLY A 100 8.62 2.59 2.60
C GLY A 100 7.68 2.23 3.75
N ILE A 101 7.39 0.93 3.94
CA ILE A 101 6.55 0.48 5.07
C ILE A 101 7.25 0.69 6.42
N CYS A 102 8.58 0.56 6.48
CA CYS A 102 9.34 0.87 7.68
C CYS A 102 9.21 2.36 8.08
N ILE A 103 9.20 3.27 7.11
CA ILE A 103 9.03 4.71 7.33
C ILE A 103 7.63 5.01 7.88
N ASP A 104 6.59 4.52 7.20
CA ASP A 104 5.18 4.64 7.62
C ASP A 104 4.98 4.17 9.07
N ASP A 105 5.39 2.94 9.37
CA ASP A 105 5.20 2.37 10.71
C ASP A 105 6.05 3.07 11.80
N THR A 106 7.20 3.66 11.45
CA THR A 106 8.03 4.42 12.39
C THR A 106 7.41 5.79 12.71
N LEU A 107 6.80 6.45 11.72
CA LEU A 107 6.08 7.70 11.92
C LEU A 107 4.82 7.49 12.75
N ASN A 108 4.08 6.42 12.51
CA ASN A 108 2.89 6.08 13.31
C ASN A 108 3.23 5.80 14.79
N ARG A 109 4.49 5.46 15.11
CA ARG A 109 5.00 5.36 16.49
C ARG A 109 5.43 6.69 17.12
N GLY A 110 5.34 7.80 16.41
CA GLY A 110 5.76 9.12 16.89
C GLY A 110 7.28 9.31 16.97
N GLN A 111 8.06 8.48 16.29
CA GLN A 111 9.52 8.50 16.37
C GLN A 111 10.13 9.38 15.27
N LYS A 112 11.13 10.20 15.62
CA LYS A 112 12.10 10.81 14.68
C LYS A 112 11.50 11.75 13.61
N MET A 113 10.46 12.50 13.99
CA MET A 113 9.74 13.43 13.11
C MET A 113 10.64 14.45 12.42
N ASP A 114 11.61 15.02 13.14
CA ASP A 114 12.47 16.10 12.63
C ASP A 114 13.24 15.71 11.36
N ASP A 115 13.67 14.44 11.25
CA ASP A 115 14.44 13.98 10.10
C ASP A 115 13.55 13.69 8.89
N VAL A 116 12.32 13.22 9.12
CA VAL A 116 11.32 12.99 8.07
C VAL A 116 10.85 14.33 7.49
N TYR A 117 10.62 15.34 8.33
CA TYR A 117 10.29 16.71 7.91
C TYR A 117 11.29 17.28 6.89
N ARG A 118 12.56 16.92 7.05
CA ARG A 118 13.66 17.42 6.22
C ARG A 118 14.01 16.50 5.06
N PHE A 119 13.34 15.36 4.92
CA PHE A 119 13.69 14.36 3.90
C PHE A 119 13.63 14.94 2.48
N ASN A 120 12.50 15.54 2.09
CA ASN A 120 12.31 16.08 0.73
C ASN A 120 13.29 17.25 0.45
N GLU A 121 13.54 18.12 1.44
CA GLU A 121 14.54 19.19 1.36
C GLU A 121 15.94 18.61 1.10
N ARG A 122 16.37 17.65 1.92
CA ARG A 122 17.68 17.02 1.84
C ARG A 122 17.85 16.23 0.54
N PHE A 123 16.81 15.50 0.13
CA PHE A 123 16.81 14.74 -1.12
C PHE A 123 17.06 15.66 -2.33
N SER A 124 16.32 16.77 -2.40
CA SER A 124 16.41 17.75 -3.49
C SER A 124 17.75 18.47 -3.53
N ASN A 125 18.37 18.69 -2.36
CA ASN A 125 19.67 19.34 -2.23
C ASN A 125 20.86 18.36 -2.23
N CYS A 126 20.62 17.06 -2.47
CA CYS A 126 21.65 16.02 -2.41
C CYS A 126 22.43 16.01 -1.07
N GLN A 127 21.74 16.30 0.03
CA GLN A 127 22.30 16.28 1.37
C GLN A 127 22.12 14.91 2.03
N ALA A 128 22.98 14.59 2.99
CA ALA A 128 22.83 13.38 3.78
C ALA A 128 21.50 13.37 4.55
N GLN A 129 20.85 12.21 4.57
CA GLN A 129 19.62 12.02 5.33
C GLN A 129 19.88 11.88 6.82
N GLY A 130 18.85 12.14 7.62
CA GLY A 130 18.95 12.20 9.07
C GLY A 130 19.18 10.86 9.75
N ASP A 131 18.77 9.78 9.08
CA ASP A 131 18.92 8.43 9.60
C ASP A 131 19.16 7.36 8.52
N PRO A 132 19.59 6.15 8.91
CA PRO A 132 19.91 5.08 7.96
C PRO A 132 18.74 4.56 7.12
N VAL A 133 17.50 4.60 7.61
CA VAL A 133 16.30 4.16 6.86
C VAL A 133 15.96 5.19 5.80
N LEU A 134 15.95 6.48 6.16
CA LEU A 134 15.76 7.57 5.21
C LEU A 134 16.90 7.62 4.18
N ASN A 135 18.13 7.31 4.57
CA ASN A 135 19.23 7.16 3.62
C ASN A 135 19.00 5.99 2.65
N ALA A 136 18.50 4.85 3.13
CA ALA A 136 18.11 3.74 2.25
C ALA A 136 17.00 4.14 1.27
N TRP A 137 16.01 4.92 1.73
CA TRP A 137 14.95 5.47 0.90
C TRP A 137 15.50 6.38 -0.19
N ASP A 138 16.31 7.38 0.17
CA ASP A 138 16.99 8.28 -0.76
C ASP A 138 17.75 7.51 -1.86
N VAL A 139 18.56 6.52 -1.47
CA VAL A 139 19.29 5.66 -2.42
C VAL A 139 18.33 4.99 -3.40
N LEU A 140 17.26 4.37 -2.91
CA LEU A 140 16.30 3.66 -3.76
C LEU A 140 15.56 4.61 -4.72
N LEU A 141 15.23 5.83 -4.28
CA LEU A 141 14.60 6.84 -5.14
C LEU A 141 15.54 7.23 -6.29
N ARG A 142 16.83 7.44 -6.01
CA ARG A 142 17.84 7.76 -7.03
C ARG A 142 18.12 6.61 -8.00
N GLU A 143 17.74 5.39 -7.64
CA GLU A 143 17.89 4.21 -8.51
C GLU A 143 16.74 4.04 -9.52
N ALA A 144 15.62 4.76 -9.38
CA ALA A 144 14.47 4.62 -10.29
C ALA A 144 14.82 4.75 -11.80
N PRO A 145 15.76 5.62 -12.24
CA PRO A 145 16.20 5.70 -13.65
C PRO A 145 16.97 4.46 -14.15
N ARG A 146 17.41 3.56 -13.28
CA ARG A 146 18.00 2.27 -13.68
C ARG A 146 16.95 1.24 -14.08
N HIS A 147 15.69 1.46 -13.70
CA HIS A 147 14.61 0.49 -13.85
C HIS A 147 13.54 0.94 -14.84
N TYR A 148 13.32 2.25 -14.96
CA TYR A 148 12.26 2.82 -15.79
C TYR A 148 12.78 3.95 -16.68
N SER A 149 11.98 4.32 -17.68
CA SER A 149 12.29 5.46 -18.55
C SER A 149 12.35 6.77 -17.75
N PRO A 150 13.09 7.80 -18.20
CA PRO A 150 13.25 9.05 -17.45
C PRO A 150 11.95 9.69 -16.98
N LEU A 151 10.91 9.69 -17.83
CA LEU A 151 9.60 10.24 -17.47
C LEU A 151 8.92 9.41 -16.36
N VAL A 152 8.91 8.08 -16.49
CA VAL A 152 8.30 7.18 -15.49
C VAL A 152 9.07 7.25 -14.17
N SER A 153 10.40 7.30 -14.22
CA SER A 153 11.23 7.47 -13.02
C SER A 153 10.94 8.78 -12.30
N ASN A 154 10.74 9.89 -13.02
CA ASN A 154 10.34 11.16 -12.41
C ASN A 154 9.01 11.02 -11.66
N LEU A 155 8.01 10.36 -12.26
CA LEU A 155 6.70 10.16 -11.66
C LEU A 155 6.76 9.24 -10.42
N ILE A 156 7.58 8.20 -10.46
CA ILE A 156 7.86 7.32 -9.31
C ILE A 156 8.52 8.12 -8.17
N ILE A 157 9.56 8.91 -8.48
CA ILE A 157 10.28 9.72 -7.49
C ILE A 157 9.34 10.74 -6.87
N THR A 158 8.56 11.48 -7.67
CA THR A 158 7.59 12.45 -7.14
C THR A 158 6.56 11.77 -6.24
N SER A 159 6.03 10.60 -6.63
CA SER A 159 5.14 9.83 -5.77
C SER A 159 5.79 9.43 -4.44
N ALA A 160 7.08 9.13 -4.44
CA ALA A 160 7.84 8.75 -3.25
C ALA A 160 8.17 9.95 -2.33
N LEU A 161 8.23 11.16 -2.88
CA LEU A 161 8.36 12.41 -2.12
C LEU A 161 6.99 12.83 -1.54
N ASP A 162 5.93 12.71 -2.34
CA ASP A 162 4.55 12.97 -1.93
C ASP A 162 4.15 12.06 -0.76
N PHE A 163 4.60 10.81 -0.77
CA PHE A 163 4.46 9.87 0.35
C PHE A 163 4.94 10.42 1.67
N VAL A 164 6.19 10.89 1.70
CA VAL A 164 6.80 11.37 2.92
C VAL A 164 6.05 12.60 3.43
N SER A 165 5.64 13.48 2.52
CA SER A 165 4.75 14.60 2.85
C SER A 165 3.36 14.13 3.30
N GLY A 166 2.80 13.07 2.73
CA GLY A 166 1.53 12.48 3.08
C GLY A 166 1.52 11.89 4.50
N LEU A 167 2.59 11.17 4.87
CA LEU A 167 2.73 10.64 6.23
C LEU A 167 2.85 11.76 7.28
N LEU A 168 3.59 12.84 6.95
CA LEU A 168 3.64 14.02 7.81
C LEU A 168 2.28 14.73 7.91
N LEU A 169 1.55 14.81 6.79
CA LEU A 169 0.20 15.37 6.78
C LEU A 169 -0.74 14.56 7.68
N GLU A 170 -0.73 13.24 7.58
CA GLU A 170 -1.52 12.34 8.45
C GLU A 170 -1.15 12.54 9.92
N TYR A 171 0.14 12.64 10.24
CA TYR A 171 0.60 12.90 11.59
C TYR A 171 0.12 14.25 12.15
N GLU A 172 0.26 15.33 11.39
CA GLU A 172 -0.16 16.68 11.81
C GLU A 172 -1.69 16.83 11.91
N THR A 173 -2.44 16.00 11.17
CA THR A 173 -3.90 16.07 11.10
C THR A 173 -4.61 14.96 11.85
N LYS A 174 -3.90 14.09 12.57
CA LYS A 174 -4.48 12.91 13.27
C LYS A 174 -5.62 13.25 14.25
N ASP A 175 -5.56 14.43 14.87
CA ASP A 175 -6.55 14.93 15.84
C ASP A 175 -7.48 16.00 15.23
N MET A 176 -7.34 16.27 13.93
CA MET A 176 -8.11 17.30 13.22
C MET A 176 -9.48 16.76 12.83
N GLY A 177 -10.54 17.52 13.16
CA GLY A 177 -11.88 17.23 12.65
C GLY A 177 -11.98 17.48 11.14
N VAL A 178 -12.57 16.54 10.40
CA VAL A 178 -12.80 16.67 8.96
C VAL A 178 -14.09 17.47 8.70
N SER A 179 -13.98 18.56 7.94
CA SER A 179 -15.13 19.37 7.52
C SER A 179 -15.98 18.67 6.46
N LYS A 180 -17.31 18.81 6.56
CA LYS A 180 -18.25 18.27 5.56
C LYS A 180 -18.21 19.04 4.24
N GLU A 181 -17.70 20.26 4.29
CA GLU A 181 -17.48 21.15 3.16
C GLU A 181 -16.18 20.81 2.40
N ALA A 182 -15.42 19.81 2.86
CA ALA A 182 -14.19 19.31 2.23
C ALA A 182 -14.31 17.85 1.72
N PRO A 183 -15.25 17.53 0.83
CA PRO A 183 -15.56 16.14 0.42
C PRO A 183 -14.44 15.43 -0.36
N LEU A 184 -13.44 16.18 -0.84
CA LEU A 184 -12.29 15.65 -1.58
C LEU A 184 -11.05 15.46 -0.70
N TYR A 185 -11.07 15.95 0.55
CA TYR A 185 -9.93 15.86 1.45
C TYR A 185 -9.48 14.40 1.72
N PRO A 186 -10.39 13.43 1.98
CA PRO A 186 -9.97 12.05 2.19
C PRO A 186 -9.20 11.48 1.00
N GLU A 187 -9.67 11.76 -0.23
CA GLU A 187 -9.03 11.29 -1.46
C GLU A 187 -7.66 11.96 -1.66
N TYR A 188 -7.57 13.27 -1.43
CA TYR A 188 -6.32 14.00 -1.51
C TYR A 188 -5.28 13.47 -0.51
N SER A 189 -5.66 13.27 0.75
CA SER A 189 -4.77 12.72 1.78
C SER A 189 -4.28 11.33 1.39
N ARG A 190 -5.20 10.47 0.94
CA ARG A 190 -4.89 9.08 0.56
C ARG A 190 -4.01 9.00 -0.70
N LEU A 191 -4.19 9.91 -1.65
CA LEU A 191 -3.35 10.01 -2.84
C LEU A 191 -1.88 10.28 -2.47
N LEU A 192 -1.64 11.14 -1.48
CA LEU A 192 -0.29 11.46 -1.00
C LEU A 192 0.32 10.26 -0.25
N SER A 193 -0.36 9.74 0.77
CA SER A 193 0.19 8.70 1.65
C SER A 193 0.21 7.29 1.04
N GLY A 194 -0.57 7.04 -0.02
CA GLY A 194 -0.75 5.69 -0.55
C GLY A 194 0.32 5.16 -1.50
N LEU A 195 1.23 6.02 -1.97
CA LEU A 195 2.27 5.63 -2.93
C LEU A 195 1.74 5.03 -4.25
N ALA A 196 0.45 5.20 -4.53
CA ALA A 196 -0.23 4.49 -5.60
C ALA A 196 0.25 4.87 -7.00
N HIS A 197 0.74 6.10 -7.19
CA HIS A 197 1.42 6.49 -8.42
C HIS A 197 2.64 5.59 -8.66
N GLY A 198 3.57 5.52 -7.70
CA GLY A 198 4.77 4.70 -7.79
C GLY A 198 4.44 3.22 -8.02
N PHE A 199 3.59 2.64 -7.16
CA PHE A 199 3.18 1.24 -7.28
C PHE A 199 2.40 0.95 -8.58
N GLY A 200 1.64 1.91 -9.09
CA GLY A 200 0.95 1.80 -10.38
C GLY A 200 1.92 1.68 -11.55
N PHE A 201 3.01 2.45 -11.56
CA PHE A 201 4.03 2.34 -12.61
C PHE A 201 4.79 1.02 -12.56
N PHE A 202 4.93 0.39 -11.39
CA PHE A 202 5.58 -0.92 -11.27
C PHE A 202 4.78 -2.05 -11.90
N VAL A 203 3.49 -1.84 -12.19
CA VAL A 203 2.65 -2.85 -12.85
C VAL A 203 3.19 -3.17 -14.24
N PHE A 204 3.70 -2.17 -14.97
CA PHE A 204 4.06 -2.33 -16.37
C PHE A 204 5.57 -2.57 -16.53
N PRO A 205 5.98 -3.64 -17.24
CA PRO A 205 7.39 -3.81 -17.62
C PRO A 205 7.94 -2.57 -18.33
N SER A 206 9.24 -2.30 -18.16
CA SER A 206 9.89 -1.14 -18.80
C SER A 206 9.91 -1.21 -20.33
N THR A 207 9.60 -2.37 -20.90
CA THR A 207 9.42 -2.59 -22.34
C THR A 207 8.07 -2.08 -22.86
N VAL A 208 7.05 -1.97 -22.00
CA VAL A 208 5.71 -1.50 -22.40
C VAL A 208 5.73 0.03 -22.58
N PRO A 209 5.36 0.55 -23.76
CA PRO A 209 5.32 1.98 -23.98
C PRO A 209 4.32 2.70 -23.08
N LEU A 210 4.72 3.84 -22.52
CA LEU A 210 3.90 4.65 -21.61
C LEU A 210 2.52 4.98 -22.19
N GLN A 211 2.46 5.26 -23.49
CA GLN A 211 1.24 5.63 -24.21
C GLN A 211 0.16 4.53 -24.18
N GLU A 212 0.55 3.27 -23.97
CA GLU A 212 -0.36 2.13 -23.95
C GLU A 212 -1.13 1.99 -22.63
N TYR A 213 -0.64 2.58 -21.54
CA TYR A 213 -1.27 2.44 -20.21
C TYR A 213 -1.50 3.75 -19.47
N ILE A 214 -0.89 4.86 -19.87
CA ILE A 214 -0.96 6.12 -19.10
C ILE A 214 -2.38 6.61 -18.86
N GLN A 215 -3.32 6.35 -19.79
CA GLN A 215 -4.72 6.76 -19.63
C GLN A 215 -5.45 5.99 -18.53
N CYS A 216 -5.06 4.75 -18.22
CA CYS A 216 -5.68 3.98 -17.15
C CYS A 216 -5.06 4.25 -15.78
N MET A 217 -3.97 5.02 -15.70
CA MET A 217 -3.24 5.27 -14.45
C MET A 217 -4.11 5.86 -13.32
N PRO A 218 -5.00 6.85 -13.56
CA PRO A 218 -5.86 7.38 -12.50
C PRO A 218 -6.75 6.30 -11.87
N ASP A 219 -7.40 5.47 -12.70
CA ASP A 219 -8.23 4.36 -12.21
C ASP A 219 -7.36 3.28 -11.53
N LEU A 220 -6.15 3.02 -12.04
CA LEU A 220 -5.22 2.06 -11.43
C LEU A 220 -4.79 2.48 -10.03
N MET A 221 -4.46 3.75 -9.84
CA MET A 221 -4.07 4.26 -8.53
C MET A 221 -5.23 4.17 -7.53
N PHE A 222 -6.42 4.58 -7.97
CA PHE A 222 -7.65 4.44 -7.19
C PHE A 222 -7.88 2.97 -6.81
N PHE A 223 -7.74 2.06 -7.78
CA PHE A 223 -7.87 0.63 -7.56
C PHE A 223 -6.87 0.10 -6.52
N LEU A 224 -5.58 0.45 -6.62
CA LEU A 224 -4.55 -0.03 -5.71
C LEU A 224 -4.78 0.46 -4.27
N ASN A 225 -4.97 1.77 -4.09
CA ASN A 225 -5.22 2.36 -2.77
C ASN A 225 -6.45 1.76 -2.11
N HIS A 226 -7.57 1.72 -2.81
CA HIS A 226 -8.82 1.32 -2.19
C HIS A 226 -9.01 -0.18 -2.11
N THR A 227 -8.35 -0.97 -2.96
CA THR A 227 -8.24 -2.41 -2.71
C THR A 227 -7.53 -2.67 -1.39
N ASN A 228 -6.47 -1.91 -1.09
CA ASN A 228 -5.81 -2.00 0.20
C ASN A 228 -6.75 -1.58 1.34
N ASP A 229 -7.42 -0.43 1.24
CA ASP A 229 -8.37 0.06 2.26
C ASP A 229 -9.55 -0.91 2.51
N ILE A 230 -10.11 -1.49 1.45
CA ILE A 230 -11.21 -2.46 1.53
C ILE A 230 -10.75 -3.75 2.22
N ILE A 231 -9.58 -4.27 1.85
CA ILE A 231 -9.06 -5.53 2.39
C ILE A 231 -8.55 -5.34 3.83
N SER A 232 -7.98 -4.18 4.15
CA SER A 232 -7.50 -3.87 5.50
C SER A 232 -8.62 -3.47 6.45
N TYR A 233 -9.80 -3.07 5.95
CA TYR A 233 -10.90 -2.62 6.80
C TYR A 233 -11.26 -3.60 7.93
N TYR A 234 -11.31 -4.90 7.63
CA TYR A 234 -11.59 -5.91 8.67
C TYR A 234 -10.59 -5.86 9.84
N LYS A 235 -9.29 -5.75 9.55
CA LYS A 235 -8.27 -5.67 10.61
C LYS A 235 -8.34 -4.34 11.37
N GLU A 236 -8.69 -3.26 10.68
CA GLU A 236 -8.76 -1.91 11.24
C GLU A 236 -9.95 -1.77 12.20
N GLU A 237 -11.11 -2.32 11.83
CA GLU A 237 -12.28 -2.30 12.71
C GLU A 237 -12.05 -3.08 14.01
N ILE A 238 -11.46 -4.27 13.95
CA ILE A 238 -11.17 -5.07 15.16
C ILE A 238 -10.02 -4.49 16.00
N GLU A 239 -9.16 -3.67 15.39
CA GLU A 239 -8.10 -2.94 16.08
C GLU A 239 -8.59 -1.59 16.65
N GLY A 240 -9.82 -1.18 16.30
CA GLY A 240 -10.40 0.08 16.74
C GLY A 240 -9.77 1.31 16.08
N ASP A 241 -9.20 1.16 14.88
CA ASP A 241 -8.63 2.29 14.13
C ASP A 241 -9.75 3.23 13.66
N THR A 242 -9.65 4.49 14.08
CA THR A 242 -10.61 5.57 13.76
C THR A 242 -10.05 6.60 12.78
N THR A 243 -8.81 6.42 12.33
CA THR A 243 -8.08 7.36 11.47
C THR A 243 -7.89 6.86 10.04
N ASN A 244 -8.38 5.66 9.71
CA ASN A 244 -8.34 5.10 8.37
C ASN A 244 -9.19 5.90 7.35
N TYR A 245 -8.94 5.63 6.05
CA TYR A 245 -9.61 6.30 4.93
C TYR A 245 -11.15 6.24 5.02
N LEU A 246 -11.71 5.09 5.39
CA LEU A 246 -13.16 4.92 5.47
C LEU A 246 -13.77 5.77 6.60
N SER A 247 -13.04 5.97 7.70
CA SER A 247 -13.41 6.88 8.78
C SER A 247 -13.42 8.34 8.31
N LEU A 248 -12.40 8.75 7.53
CA LEU A 248 -12.33 10.09 6.93
C LEU A 248 -13.48 10.33 5.92
N VAL A 249 -13.78 9.35 5.08
CA VAL A 249 -14.91 9.43 4.12
C VAL A 249 -16.23 9.56 4.86
N ALA A 250 -16.49 8.71 5.85
CA ALA A 250 -17.69 8.74 6.67
C ALA A 250 -17.87 10.11 7.36
N ALA A 251 -16.80 10.64 7.97
CA ALA A 251 -16.81 11.95 8.62
C ALA A 251 -17.09 13.09 7.63
N SER A 252 -16.38 13.13 6.50
CA SER A 252 -16.54 14.18 5.48
C SER A 252 -17.93 14.21 4.83
N ARG A 253 -18.67 13.09 4.88
CA ARG A 253 -20.00 12.97 4.25
C ARG A 253 -21.14 12.92 5.25
N GLY A 254 -20.83 12.79 6.54
CA GLY A 254 -21.83 12.54 7.57
C GLY A 254 -22.59 11.21 7.36
N SER A 255 -21.91 10.19 6.82
CA SER A 255 -22.45 8.85 6.60
C SER A 255 -21.84 7.85 7.59
N THR A 256 -22.31 6.60 7.58
CA THR A 256 -21.65 5.53 8.36
C THR A 256 -20.39 5.03 7.65
N LYS A 257 -19.48 4.35 8.38
CA LYS A 257 -18.32 3.66 7.79
C LYS A 257 -18.76 2.54 6.83
N GLN A 258 -19.91 1.91 7.10
CA GLN A 258 -20.49 0.90 6.22
C GLN A 258 -20.95 1.50 4.89
N ASP A 259 -21.61 2.66 4.90
CA ASP A 259 -22.00 3.36 3.67
C ASP A 259 -20.77 3.77 2.86
N ALA A 260 -19.73 4.29 3.55
CA ALA A 260 -18.45 4.63 2.93
C ALA A 260 -17.81 3.41 2.27
N LEU A 261 -17.78 2.26 2.96
CA LEU A 261 -17.24 1.01 2.41
C LEU A 261 -17.97 0.58 1.14
N TYR A 262 -19.30 0.60 1.12
CA TYR A 262 -20.07 0.20 -0.06
C TYR A 262 -19.81 1.12 -1.26
N GLU A 263 -19.71 2.43 -1.02
CA GLU A 263 -19.41 3.39 -2.07
C GLU A 263 -18.01 3.19 -2.64
N VAL A 264 -17.01 3.04 -1.77
CA VAL A 264 -15.61 2.82 -2.15
C VAL A 264 -15.48 1.51 -2.93
N ILE A 265 -16.14 0.44 -2.50
CA ILE A 265 -16.21 -0.82 -3.26
C ILE A 265 -16.79 -0.60 -4.64
N SER A 266 -17.91 0.12 -4.75
CA SER A 266 -18.56 0.34 -6.04
C SER A 266 -17.65 1.08 -7.02
N LYS A 267 -16.98 2.14 -6.55
CA LYS A 267 -16.02 2.91 -7.33
C LYS A 267 -14.78 2.09 -7.70
N THR A 268 -14.27 1.27 -6.77
CA THR A 268 -13.08 0.44 -6.99
C THR A 268 -13.35 -0.64 -8.04
N VAL A 269 -14.53 -1.27 -7.99
CA VAL A 269 -14.99 -2.22 -9.03
C VAL A 269 -15.14 -1.52 -10.38
N GLN A 270 -15.66 -0.30 -10.41
CA GLN A 270 -15.78 0.45 -11.67
C GLN A 270 -14.41 0.80 -12.25
N ALA A 271 -13.48 1.27 -11.42
CA ALA A 271 -12.10 1.56 -11.81
C ALA A 271 -11.42 0.30 -12.40
N HIS A 272 -11.58 -0.86 -11.76
CA HIS A 272 -11.08 -2.14 -12.27
C HIS A 272 -11.56 -2.42 -13.70
N HIS A 273 -12.87 -2.32 -13.94
CA HIS A 273 -13.43 -2.57 -15.27
C HIS A 273 -13.01 -1.52 -16.31
N ASN A 274 -12.88 -0.26 -15.91
CA ASN A 274 -12.38 0.79 -16.79
C ASN A 274 -10.95 0.51 -17.24
N ILE A 275 -10.08 0.07 -16.33
CA ILE A 275 -8.68 -0.27 -16.66
C ILE A 275 -8.64 -1.42 -17.66
N LEU A 276 -9.36 -2.52 -17.41
CA LEU A 276 -9.42 -3.66 -18.34
C LEU A 276 -9.87 -3.22 -19.74
N LYS A 277 -10.91 -2.39 -19.83
CA LYS A 277 -11.42 -1.88 -21.10
C LYS A 277 -10.44 -0.91 -21.78
N CYS A 278 -9.78 -0.06 -21.01
CA CYS A 278 -8.77 0.88 -21.52
C CYS A 278 -7.56 0.15 -22.09
N LEU A 279 -7.17 -0.97 -21.48
CA LEU A 279 -6.01 -1.76 -21.88
C LEU A 279 -6.33 -2.83 -22.94
N GLU A 280 -7.59 -3.09 -23.28
CA GLU A 280 -8.01 -4.08 -24.29
C GLU A 280 -7.26 -3.97 -25.63
N PRO A 281 -6.96 -2.76 -26.16
CA PRO A 281 -6.17 -2.61 -27.39
C PRO A 281 -4.67 -2.91 -27.24
N HIS A 282 -4.18 -3.09 -26.00
CA HIS A 282 -2.77 -3.18 -25.63
C HIS A 282 -2.48 -4.49 -24.85
N PRO A 283 -2.32 -5.64 -25.54
CA PRO A 283 -2.29 -6.95 -24.89
C PRO A 283 -1.21 -7.14 -23.82
N GLU A 284 0.00 -6.61 -24.03
CA GLU A 284 1.10 -6.71 -23.05
C GLU A 284 0.78 -5.92 -21.77
N ALA A 285 0.26 -4.69 -21.91
CA ALA A 285 -0.16 -3.87 -20.78
C ALA A 285 -1.36 -4.48 -20.05
N TYR A 286 -2.35 -5.00 -20.80
CA TYR A 286 -3.50 -5.70 -20.25
C TYR A 286 -3.08 -6.91 -19.42
N GLU A 287 -2.21 -7.76 -19.97
CA GLU A 287 -1.74 -8.97 -19.28
C GLU A 287 -0.93 -8.62 -18.03
N ALA A 288 -0.09 -7.59 -18.09
CA ALA A 288 0.66 -7.09 -16.94
C ALA A 288 -0.28 -6.62 -15.82
N TYR A 289 -1.31 -5.83 -16.14
CA TYR A 289 -2.32 -5.40 -15.18
C TYR A 289 -3.12 -6.57 -14.61
N ALA A 290 -3.64 -7.46 -15.46
CA ALA A 290 -4.46 -8.59 -15.01
C ALA A 290 -3.69 -9.54 -14.08
N LYS A 291 -2.42 -9.83 -14.38
CA LYS A 291 -1.55 -10.59 -13.49
C LYS A 291 -1.25 -9.84 -12.20
N CYS A 292 -1.00 -8.53 -12.27
CA CYS A 292 -0.78 -7.71 -11.09
C CYS A 292 -2.00 -7.70 -10.17
N CYS A 293 -3.22 -7.58 -10.68
CA CYS A 293 -4.43 -7.60 -9.85
C CYS A 293 -4.54 -8.91 -9.05
N HIS A 294 -4.40 -10.06 -9.71
CA HIS A 294 -4.42 -11.36 -9.04
C HIS A 294 -3.27 -11.48 -8.03
N GLY A 295 -2.07 -11.06 -8.43
CA GLY A 295 -0.90 -11.03 -7.56
C GLY A 295 -1.11 -10.14 -6.34
N TYR A 296 -1.74 -8.98 -6.50
CA TYR A 296 -1.96 -8.01 -5.43
C TYR A 296 -2.98 -8.52 -4.41
N ILE A 297 -4.04 -9.21 -4.85
CA ILE A 297 -4.92 -9.93 -3.94
C ILE A 297 -4.12 -11.00 -3.19
N ASN A 298 -3.38 -11.86 -3.90
CA ASN A 298 -2.57 -12.92 -3.30
C ASN A 298 -1.51 -12.38 -2.31
N PHE A 299 -0.94 -11.21 -2.57
CA PHE A 299 -0.04 -10.50 -1.64
C PHE A 299 -0.72 -10.25 -0.30
N HIS A 300 -1.95 -9.73 -0.29
CA HIS A 300 -2.70 -9.52 0.95
C HIS A 300 -2.96 -10.84 1.69
N THR A 301 -3.10 -11.96 0.96
CA THR A 301 -3.30 -13.30 1.56
C THR A 301 -2.06 -13.86 2.22
N ALA A 302 -0.90 -13.59 1.63
CA ALA A 302 0.38 -14.08 2.11
C ALA A 302 0.80 -13.39 3.42
N LEU A 303 0.28 -12.19 3.66
CA LEU A 303 0.63 -11.37 4.81
C LEU A 303 -0.38 -11.54 5.94
N ARG A 304 0.10 -12.06 7.07
CA ARG A 304 -0.71 -12.28 8.28
C ARG A 304 -1.38 -10.99 8.79
N ARG A 305 -0.80 -9.81 8.53
CA ARG A 305 -1.30 -8.51 8.99
C ARG A 305 -2.76 -8.24 8.59
N TYR A 306 -3.22 -8.73 7.43
CA TYR A 306 -4.57 -8.48 6.94
C TYR A 306 -5.63 -9.42 7.52
N LYS A 307 -5.23 -10.46 8.26
CA LYS A 307 -6.13 -11.44 8.88
C LYS A 307 -7.16 -12.03 7.90
N LEU A 308 -6.79 -12.14 6.61
CA LEU A 308 -7.67 -12.63 5.54
C LEU A 308 -8.13 -14.08 5.75
N LYS A 309 -7.36 -14.88 6.48
CA LYS A 309 -7.78 -16.24 6.83
C LYS A 309 -9.10 -16.22 7.60
N ASP A 310 -9.25 -15.32 8.57
CA ASP A 310 -10.47 -15.18 9.39
C ASP A 310 -11.67 -14.72 8.56
N ILE A 311 -11.41 -13.92 7.52
CA ILE A 311 -12.45 -13.44 6.60
C ILE A 311 -12.99 -14.57 5.73
N LEU A 312 -12.11 -15.48 5.30
CA LEU A 312 -12.39 -16.43 4.22
C LEU A 312 -12.65 -17.87 4.72
N SER A 313 -12.22 -18.23 5.93
CA SER A 313 -12.46 -19.56 6.52
C SER A 313 -13.93 -19.83 6.86
N GLU A 314 -14.75 -18.81 7.06
CA GLU A 314 -16.19 -18.97 7.32
C GLU A 314 -17.07 -18.81 6.06
N GLY A 315 -16.50 -18.31 4.96
CA GLY A 315 -17.18 -18.21 3.66
C GLY A 315 -17.31 -19.54 2.91
N SER A 316 -16.75 -20.63 3.44
CA SER A 316 -16.79 -21.98 2.85
C SER A 316 -18.08 -22.75 3.18
N SER A 317 -19.11 -22.05 3.69
CA SER A 317 -20.41 -22.63 4.07
C SER A 317 -21.56 -22.10 3.20
N LEU A 318 -21.33 -21.90 1.90
CA LEU A 318 -22.37 -21.65 0.91
C LEU A 318 -22.16 -22.53 -0.33
#